data_AF-A0A955NXZ0-F1
#
_entry.id   AF-A0A955NXZ0-F1
#
_cell.length_a   1.000
_cell.length_b   1.000
_cell.length_c   1.000
_cell.angle_alpha   90.00
_cell.angle_beta   90.00
_cell.angle_gamma   90.00
#
_symmetry.space_group_name_H-M   'P 1'
#
loop_
_entity.id
_entity.type
_entity.pdbx_description
1 polymer ?
#
loop_
_entity_poly.entity_id
_entity_poly.type
_entity_poly.pdbx_seq_one_letter_code
_entity_poly.pdbx_strand_id
1 'polypeptide(L)'
;MRTRLFLTFALILTSFSQAHAEEGKWIDLFNGKNLDGWVQKGGKANYTVEDGVIVGTSVPNTENSFLCTEKDYSDFVLELDFKVDPKLNSGIQIRSESKADYKNYRVHGYQVEIDPSTRAWSAGIYDEARRGWLNNLENNEPARKAFKQNDWNHYRIVAIGDSIKTWINGVPAADLQDDMTP
;
A
#
# COMPACT_ATOMS: atom_id res chain seq x y z
N MET A 1 62.82 26.58 -37.86
CA MET A 1 62.31 25.61 -36.88
C MET A 1 61.07 26.21 -36.21
N ARG A 2 59.86 25.80 -36.62
CA ARG A 2 58.60 26.14 -35.95
C ARG A 2 57.68 24.92 -36.01
N THR A 3 57.39 24.40 -34.82
CA THR A 3 56.72 23.15 -34.50
C THR A 3 55.22 23.25 -34.76
N ARG A 4 54.59 22.19 -35.28
CA ARG A 4 53.12 22.05 -35.38
C ARG A 4 52.67 21.01 -34.33
N LEU A 5 51.61 21.33 -33.58
CA LEU A 5 50.97 20.45 -32.61
C LEU A 5 49.67 19.90 -33.21
N PHE A 6 49.51 18.57 -33.23
CA PHE A 6 48.29 17.87 -33.60
C PHE A 6 47.61 17.41 -32.31
N LEU A 7 46.36 17.79 -32.08
CA LEU A 7 45.54 17.31 -30.96
C LEU A 7 44.45 16.39 -31.52
N THR A 8 44.59 15.09 -31.25
CA THR A 8 43.56 14.09 -31.55
C THR A 8 42.51 14.14 -30.45
N PHE A 9 41.28 14.55 -30.77
CA PHE A 9 40.15 14.46 -29.85
C PHE A 9 39.64 13.02 -29.88
N ALA A 10 39.97 12.23 -28.87
CA ALA A 10 39.39 10.90 -28.70
C ALA A 10 37.94 11.05 -28.20
N LEU A 11 36.97 10.71 -29.04
CA LEU A 11 35.56 10.65 -28.67
C LEU A 11 35.35 9.41 -27.80
N ILE A 12 35.28 9.61 -26.48
CA ILE A 12 34.92 8.54 -25.53
C ILE A 12 33.40 8.36 -25.63
N LEU A 13 32.96 7.33 -26.34
CA LEU A 13 31.59 6.83 -26.28
C LEU A 13 31.39 6.13 -24.93
N THR A 14 30.89 6.87 -23.94
CA THR A 14 30.38 6.27 -22.71
C THR A 14 29.05 5.58 -23.01
N SER A 15 29.07 4.26 -23.08
CA SER A 15 27.87 3.43 -23.09
C SER A 15 27.10 3.64 -21.78
N PHE A 16 26.06 4.47 -21.80
CA PHE A 16 25.05 4.47 -20.75
C PHE A 16 24.27 3.17 -20.88
N SER A 17 24.65 2.15 -20.09
CA SER A 17 23.73 1.05 -19.82
C SER A 17 22.56 1.63 -19.03
N GLN A 18 21.44 1.89 -19.71
CA GLN A 18 20.15 1.96 -19.05
C GLN A 18 19.95 0.61 -18.38
N ALA A 19 20.14 0.57 -17.06
CA ALA A 19 19.60 -0.50 -16.25
C ALA A 19 18.07 -0.41 -16.41
N HIS A 20 17.52 -1.18 -17.32
CA HIS A 20 16.11 -1.51 -17.28
C HIS A 20 15.91 -2.27 -15.97
N ALA A 21 15.25 -1.63 -15.01
CA ALA A 21 14.68 -2.36 -13.89
C ALA A 21 13.76 -3.43 -14.51
N GLU A 22 14.03 -4.71 -14.24
CA GLU A 22 13.07 -5.76 -14.59
C GLU A 22 11.77 -5.41 -13.87
N GLU A 23 10.72 -5.11 -14.63
CA GLU A 23 9.38 -5.03 -14.07
C GLU A 23 9.08 -6.41 -13.47
N GLY A 24 9.00 -6.46 -12.15
CA GLY A 24 8.71 -7.69 -11.42
C GLY A 24 7.42 -8.33 -11.95
N LYS A 25 7.37 -9.66 -11.95
CA LYS A 25 6.18 -10.39 -12.39
C LYS A 25 5.01 -10.09 -11.45
N TRP A 26 3.94 -9.50 -11.99
CA TRP A 26 2.68 -9.34 -11.26
C TRP A 26 2.05 -10.69 -10.92
N ILE A 27 1.47 -10.77 -9.71
CA ILE A 27 0.64 -11.89 -9.26
C ILE A 27 -0.70 -11.34 -8.78
N ASP A 28 -1.77 -12.03 -9.13
CA ASP A 28 -3.10 -11.70 -8.62
C ASP A 28 -3.26 -12.30 -7.21
N LEU A 29 -3.41 -11.45 -6.20
CA LEU A 29 -3.70 -11.90 -4.83
C LEU A 29 -5.14 -12.44 -4.68
N PHE A 30 -6.05 -11.93 -5.52
CA PHE A 30 -7.43 -12.38 -5.57
C PHE A 30 -7.74 -12.96 -6.95
N ASN A 31 -8.30 -14.16 -6.96
CA ASN A 31 -8.56 -14.92 -8.19
C ASN A 31 -9.88 -14.56 -8.91
N GLY A 32 -10.62 -13.57 -8.41
CA GLY A 32 -11.89 -13.12 -8.99
C GLY A 32 -13.08 -14.04 -8.73
N LYS A 33 -12.93 -15.12 -7.96
CA LYS A 33 -13.95 -16.17 -7.82
C LYS A 33 -14.27 -16.53 -6.37
N ASN A 34 -13.25 -16.68 -5.53
CA ASN A 34 -13.39 -17.11 -4.15
C ASN A 34 -12.27 -16.54 -3.26
N LEU A 35 -12.32 -16.83 -1.96
CA LEU A 35 -11.36 -16.34 -0.98
C LEU A 35 -10.21 -17.33 -0.72
N ASP A 36 -9.91 -18.22 -1.66
CA ASP A 36 -8.75 -19.12 -1.52
C ASP A 36 -7.46 -18.28 -1.41
N GLY A 37 -6.61 -18.61 -0.44
CA GLY A 37 -5.42 -17.83 -0.10
C GLY A 37 -5.65 -16.67 0.87
N TRP A 38 -6.88 -16.53 1.40
CA TRP A 38 -7.23 -15.53 2.40
C TRP A 38 -7.74 -16.15 3.70
N VAL A 39 -7.36 -15.56 4.83
CA VAL A 39 -7.77 -15.99 6.17
C VAL A 39 -8.30 -14.79 6.94
N GLN A 40 -9.49 -14.94 7.50
CA GLN A 40 -10.06 -13.93 8.39
C GLN A 40 -9.40 -13.96 9.77
N LYS A 41 -9.08 -12.79 10.30
CA LYS A 41 -8.58 -12.57 11.66
C LYS A 41 -9.38 -11.47 12.36
N GLY A 42 -9.46 -11.55 13.70
CA GLY A 42 -10.12 -10.55 14.54
C GLY A 42 -11.63 -10.73 14.61
N GLY A 43 -12.37 -9.66 14.28
CA GLY A 43 -13.83 -9.61 14.38
C GLY A 43 -14.59 -10.50 13.40
N LYS A 44 -15.90 -10.24 13.29
CA LYS A 44 -16.86 -11.11 12.61
C LYS A 44 -17.49 -10.48 11.36
N ALA A 45 -16.80 -9.54 10.70
CA ALA A 45 -17.26 -9.04 9.41
C ALA A 45 -17.46 -10.21 8.44
N ASN A 46 -18.46 -10.10 7.56
CA ASN A 46 -18.69 -11.08 6.52
C ASN A 46 -17.90 -10.69 5.28
N TYR A 47 -17.14 -11.62 4.71
CA TYR A 47 -16.46 -11.44 3.43
C TYR A 47 -17.06 -12.38 2.39
N THR A 48 -17.57 -11.82 1.31
CA THR A 48 -18.16 -12.55 0.17
C THR A 48 -17.46 -12.16 -1.12
N VAL A 49 -17.67 -12.95 -2.18
CA VAL A 49 -17.29 -12.57 -3.54
C VAL A 49 -18.55 -12.32 -4.34
N GLU A 50 -18.69 -11.10 -4.86
CA GLU A 50 -19.82 -10.65 -5.65
C GLU A 50 -19.30 -9.99 -6.92
N ASP A 51 -19.74 -10.46 -8.10
CA ASP A 51 -19.33 -9.92 -9.41
C ASP A 51 -17.82 -9.75 -9.60
N GLY A 52 -17.04 -10.70 -9.06
CA GLY A 52 -15.57 -10.67 -9.15
C GLY A 52 -14.92 -9.63 -8.24
N VAL A 53 -15.57 -9.23 -7.15
CA VAL A 53 -15.08 -8.30 -6.14
C VAL A 53 -15.21 -8.91 -4.74
N ILE A 54 -14.23 -8.69 -3.87
CA ILE A 54 -14.35 -9.02 -2.45
C ILE A 54 -15.22 -7.95 -1.77
N VAL A 55 -16.33 -8.36 -1.18
CA VAL A 55 -17.25 -7.47 -0.44
C VAL A 55 -17.12 -7.75 1.05
N GLY A 56 -16.63 -6.76 1.81
CA GLY A 56 -16.60 -6.80 3.27
C GLY A 56 -17.81 -6.09 3.88
N THR A 57 -18.61 -6.80 4.68
CA THR A 57 -19.76 -6.23 5.40
C THR A 57 -19.48 -6.19 6.91
N SER A 58 -19.41 -4.97 7.46
CA SER A 58 -19.18 -4.75 8.89
C SER A 58 -20.32 -5.32 9.76
N VAL A 59 -19.94 -5.86 10.91
CA VAL A 59 -20.88 -6.34 11.94
C VAL A 59 -20.70 -5.53 13.22
N PRO A 60 -21.78 -4.88 13.74
CA PRO A 60 -21.67 -4.03 14.92
C PRO A 60 -21.31 -4.84 16.17
N ASN A 61 -20.71 -4.16 17.16
CA ASN A 61 -20.32 -4.76 18.46
C ASN A 61 -19.34 -5.94 18.34
N THR A 62 -18.45 -5.88 17.34
CA THR A 62 -17.32 -6.81 17.20
C THR A 62 -16.02 -6.03 17.02
N GLU A 63 -14.88 -6.68 17.22
CA GLU A 63 -13.58 -6.08 16.97
C GLU A 63 -13.34 -5.80 15.47
N ASN A 64 -12.26 -5.10 15.15
CA ASN A 64 -11.82 -4.94 13.76
C ASN A 64 -11.62 -6.32 13.11
N SER A 65 -12.14 -6.48 11.89
CA SER A 65 -12.00 -7.71 11.11
C SER A 65 -11.01 -7.48 9.98
N PHE A 66 -10.16 -8.47 9.73
CA PHE A 66 -9.13 -8.40 8.71
C PHE A 66 -9.21 -9.63 7.82
N LEU A 67 -9.27 -9.43 6.51
CA LEU A 67 -9.10 -10.51 5.55
C LEU A 67 -7.63 -10.48 5.10
N CYS A 68 -6.83 -11.39 5.65
CA CYS A 68 -5.38 -11.42 5.49
C CYS A 68 -4.98 -12.43 4.41
N THR A 69 -3.88 -12.15 3.69
CA THR A 69 -3.24 -13.18 2.86
C THR A 69 -2.69 -14.32 3.74
N GLU A 70 -2.67 -15.53 3.21
CA GLU A 70 -1.96 -16.66 3.86
C GLU A 70 -0.44 -16.51 3.84
N LYS A 71 0.07 -15.75 2.87
CA LYS A 71 1.49 -15.48 2.68
C LYS A 71 1.88 -14.11 3.23
N ASP A 72 3.11 -14.03 3.70
CA ASP A 72 3.78 -12.79 4.05
C ASP A 72 4.56 -12.23 2.86
N TYR A 73 4.67 -10.91 2.78
CA TYR A 73 5.40 -10.19 1.73
C TYR A 73 6.23 -9.06 2.35
N SER A 74 7.52 -8.99 1.99
CA SER A 74 8.43 -7.93 2.43
C SER A 74 8.52 -6.81 1.39
N ASP A 75 9.31 -7.01 0.33
CA ASP A 75 9.50 -6.06 -0.77
C ASP A 75 8.46 -6.30 -1.86
N PHE A 76 7.59 -5.32 -2.09
CA PHE A 76 6.54 -5.42 -3.09
C PHE A 76 6.05 -4.07 -3.62
N VAL A 77 5.42 -4.16 -4.79
CA VAL A 77 4.47 -3.16 -5.28
C VAL A 77 3.08 -3.82 -5.23
N LEU A 78 2.15 -3.18 -4.55
CA LEU A 78 0.75 -3.60 -4.46
C LEU A 78 -0.12 -2.56 -5.15
N GLU A 79 -0.96 -3.03 -6.05
CA GLU A 79 -2.02 -2.24 -6.68
C GLU A 79 -3.37 -2.88 -6.41
N LEU A 80 -4.36 -2.06 -6.07
CA LEU A 80 -5.74 -2.51 -5.87
C LEU A 80 -6.73 -1.37 -6.07
N ASP A 81 -7.91 -1.73 -6.54
CA ASP A 81 -9.06 -0.85 -6.55
C ASP A 81 -9.95 -1.12 -5.35
N PHE A 82 -10.51 -0.07 -4.76
CA PHE A 82 -11.43 -0.17 -3.63
C PHE A 82 -12.57 0.82 -3.75
N LYS A 83 -13.67 0.48 -3.08
CA LYS A 83 -14.82 1.36 -2.87
C LYS A 83 -15.32 1.16 -1.44
N VAL A 84 -15.71 2.25 -0.78
CA VAL A 84 -16.09 2.24 0.63
C VAL A 84 -17.42 2.98 0.84
N ASP A 85 -18.25 2.47 1.74
CA ASP A 85 -19.45 3.17 2.19
C ASP A 85 -19.05 4.43 2.99
N PRO A 86 -19.66 5.60 2.76
CA PRO A 86 -19.32 6.84 3.46
C PRO A 86 -19.41 6.79 4.99
N LYS A 87 -20.13 5.83 5.56
CA LYS A 87 -20.32 5.67 7.00
C LYS A 87 -19.26 4.78 7.66
N LEU A 88 -18.37 4.18 6.86
CA LEU A 88 -17.33 3.28 7.34
C LEU A 88 -15.95 3.94 7.27
N ASN A 89 -15.02 3.33 7.99
CA ASN A 89 -13.58 3.50 7.80
C ASN A 89 -12.99 2.11 7.54
N SER A 90 -11.94 2.04 6.74
CA SER A 90 -11.28 0.80 6.38
C SER A 90 -9.79 1.06 6.16
N GLY A 91 -9.05 0.08 5.67
CA GLY A 91 -7.64 0.24 5.34
C GLY A 91 -7.03 -1.03 4.79
N ILE A 92 -5.87 -0.89 4.19
CA ILE A 92 -5.07 -2.00 3.67
C ILE A 92 -3.89 -2.20 4.60
N GLN A 93 -3.90 -3.32 5.32
CA GLN A 93 -2.77 -3.71 6.15
C GLN A 93 -1.60 -4.14 5.25
N ILE A 94 -0.39 -3.70 5.58
CA ILE A 94 0.86 -4.05 4.90
C ILE A 94 1.93 -4.39 5.94
N ARG A 95 2.69 -5.48 5.71
CA ARG A 95 3.72 -5.98 6.64
C ARG A 95 3.22 -6.05 8.09
N SER A 96 1.96 -6.45 8.25
CA SER A 96 1.27 -6.52 9.53
C SER A 96 1.36 -7.93 10.11
N GLU A 97 1.36 -8.01 11.43
CA GLU A 97 1.58 -9.23 12.17
C GLU A 97 0.35 -9.59 13.02
N SER A 98 0.26 -10.86 13.43
CA SER A 98 -0.73 -11.36 14.37
C SER A 98 -0.11 -12.51 15.14
N LYS A 99 0.46 -12.19 16.31
CA LYS A 99 1.28 -13.10 17.11
C LYS A 99 0.64 -13.35 18.47
N ALA A 100 0.86 -14.55 19.02
CA ALA A 100 0.30 -14.96 20.31
C ALA A 100 0.73 -14.05 21.46
N ASP A 101 1.99 -13.62 21.43
CA ASP A 101 2.64 -12.77 22.43
C ASP A 101 2.30 -11.28 22.29
N TYR A 102 1.63 -10.88 21.20
CA TYR A 102 1.18 -9.51 20.99
C TYR A 102 -0.33 -9.38 21.13
N LYS A 103 -0.78 -8.90 22.30
CA LYS A 103 -2.19 -8.60 22.61
C LYS A 103 -3.16 -9.73 22.18
N ASN A 104 -2.77 -10.98 22.43
CA ASN A 104 -3.54 -12.19 22.09
C ASN A 104 -3.98 -12.24 20.61
N TYR A 105 -3.01 -12.29 19.69
CA TYR A 105 -3.22 -12.37 18.24
C TYR A 105 -3.87 -11.15 17.58
N ARG A 106 -3.97 -10.01 18.27
CA ARG A 106 -4.49 -8.78 17.65
C ARG A 106 -3.64 -8.41 16.43
N VAL A 107 -4.28 -8.23 15.28
CA VAL A 107 -3.61 -7.74 14.06
C VAL A 107 -3.06 -6.34 14.33
N HIS A 108 -1.80 -6.13 13.98
CA HIS A 108 -1.09 -4.87 14.20
C HIS A 108 -0.01 -4.66 13.14
N GLY A 109 0.27 -3.41 12.80
CA GLY A 109 1.25 -3.06 11.75
C GLY A 109 0.80 -1.87 10.92
N TYR A 110 1.49 -1.64 9.81
CA TYR A 110 1.19 -0.49 8.95
C TYR A 110 -0.13 -0.70 8.22
N GLN A 111 -0.97 0.32 8.23
CA GLN A 111 -2.24 0.38 7.55
C GLN A 111 -2.25 1.60 6.63
N VAL A 112 -2.48 1.35 5.35
CA VAL A 112 -2.81 2.40 4.39
C VAL A 112 -4.30 2.71 4.54
N GLU A 113 -4.59 3.87 5.12
CA GLU A 113 -5.94 4.27 5.55
C GLU A 113 -6.93 4.37 4.38
N ILE A 114 -8.19 4.02 4.61
CA ILE A 114 -9.33 4.41 3.77
C ILE A 114 -10.30 5.22 4.64
N ASP A 115 -10.33 6.52 4.39
CA ASP A 115 -11.06 7.51 5.18
C ASP A 115 -11.96 8.35 4.28
N PRO A 116 -13.27 8.00 4.17
CA PRO A 116 -14.25 8.78 3.43
C PRO A 116 -14.77 10.00 4.19
N SER A 117 -14.27 10.28 5.40
CA SER A 117 -14.69 11.47 6.14
C SER A 117 -14.08 12.75 5.56
N THR A 118 -14.52 13.91 6.07
CA THR A 118 -13.97 15.22 5.67
C THR A 118 -12.51 15.42 6.07
N ARG A 119 -11.97 14.59 6.99
CA ARG A 119 -10.54 14.52 7.29
C ARG A 119 -9.75 14.11 6.05
N ALA A 120 -10.28 13.14 5.29
CA ALA A 120 -9.80 12.70 3.99
C ALA A 120 -8.33 12.24 4.01
N TRP A 121 -7.93 11.45 5.02
CA TRP A 121 -6.57 10.91 5.11
C TRP A 121 -6.39 9.55 4.41
N SER A 122 -7.23 9.25 3.41
CA SER A 122 -7.10 8.09 2.54
C SER A 122 -5.71 8.06 1.89
N ALA A 123 -5.04 6.90 1.95
CA ALA A 123 -3.63 6.67 1.58
C ALA A 123 -2.57 7.18 2.57
N GLY A 124 -2.96 7.80 3.69
CA GLY A 124 -2.05 8.01 4.83
C GLY A 124 -1.67 6.69 5.52
N ILE A 125 -0.57 6.70 6.28
CA ILE A 125 -0.06 5.51 6.99
C ILE A 125 -0.31 5.64 8.49
N TYR A 126 -1.13 4.72 9.01
CA TYR A 126 -1.44 4.53 10.42
C TYR A 126 -0.85 3.19 10.89
N ASP A 127 -0.41 3.10 12.13
CA ASP A 127 0.19 1.91 12.70
C ASP A 127 -0.79 1.22 13.66
N GLU A 128 -1.64 0.36 13.08
CA GLU A 128 -2.80 -0.26 13.72
C GLU A 128 -2.40 -1.01 14.98
N ALA A 129 -3.13 -0.73 16.05
CA ALA A 129 -2.95 -1.33 17.37
C ALA A 129 -1.53 -1.21 17.97
N ARG A 130 -0.67 -0.35 17.40
CA ARG A 130 0.74 -0.20 17.76
C ARG A 130 1.10 1.28 18.04
N ARG A 131 1.56 2.09 17.06
CA ARG A 131 2.02 3.48 17.27
C ARG A 131 1.04 4.59 16.87
N GLY A 132 -0.04 4.28 16.15
CA GLY A 132 -0.96 5.30 15.65
C GLY A 132 -0.47 5.99 14.37
N TRP A 133 -0.82 7.26 14.14
CA TRP A 133 -0.48 7.96 12.90
C TRP A 133 1.03 8.14 12.71
N LEU A 134 1.57 7.57 11.62
CA LEU A 134 2.99 7.72 11.24
C LEU A 134 3.17 8.77 10.15
N ASN A 135 2.28 8.77 9.15
CA ASN A 135 2.27 9.75 8.08
C ASN A 135 0.82 10.04 7.66
N ASN A 136 0.23 11.05 8.30
CA ASN A 136 -1.10 11.54 7.91
C ASN A 136 -0.99 12.51 6.71
N LEU A 137 -2.13 12.93 6.17
CA LEU A 137 -2.17 13.80 4.99
C LEU A 137 -2.54 15.25 5.30
N GLU A 138 -2.42 15.70 6.55
CA GLU A 138 -2.84 17.05 6.97
C GLU A 138 -2.26 18.15 6.06
N ASN A 139 -0.98 18.01 5.70
CA ASN A 139 -0.23 18.95 4.87
C ASN A 139 -0.12 18.53 3.38
N ASN A 140 -0.86 17.51 2.93
CA ASN A 140 -0.88 17.04 1.54
C ASN A 140 -2.28 17.17 0.93
N GLU A 141 -2.70 18.42 0.70
CA GLU A 141 -4.02 18.73 0.13
C GLU A 141 -4.30 18.06 -1.23
N PRO A 142 -3.34 17.97 -2.19
CA PRO A 142 -3.57 17.25 -3.44
C PRO A 142 -3.98 15.79 -3.22
N ALA A 143 -3.32 15.07 -2.32
CA ALA A 143 -3.67 13.68 -2.01
C ALA A 143 -5.03 13.58 -1.31
N ARG A 144 -5.34 14.49 -0.36
CA ARG A 144 -6.66 14.53 0.29
C ARG A 144 -7.81 14.71 -0.71
N LYS A 145 -7.60 15.54 -1.75
CA LYS A 145 -8.58 15.79 -2.81
C LYS A 145 -8.68 14.68 -3.86
N ALA A 146 -7.71 13.77 -3.91
CA ALA A 146 -7.69 12.70 -4.89
C ALA A 146 -8.74 11.61 -4.60
N PHE A 147 -9.17 11.45 -3.34
CA PHE A 147 -10.21 10.47 -2.99
C PHE A 147 -11.56 10.82 -3.63
N LYS A 148 -12.15 9.84 -4.31
CA LYS A 148 -13.46 9.95 -4.97
C LYS A 148 -14.52 9.29 -4.12
N GLN A 149 -15.38 10.11 -3.50
CA GLN A 149 -16.50 9.62 -2.70
C GLN A 149 -17.50 8.82 -3.57
N ASN A 150 -18.00 7.69 -3.04
CA ASN A 150 -19.00 6.83 -3.69
C ASN A 150 -18.56 6.22 -5.04
N ASP A 151 -17.27 6.22 -5.33
CA ASP A 151 -16.69 5.71 -6.56
C ASP A 151 -15.48 4.80 -6.27
N TRP A 152 -15.05 4.06 -7.29
CA TRP A 152 -13.84 3.27 -7.25
C TRP A 152 -12.60 4.15 -7.16
N ASN A 153 -11.69 3.82 -6.25
CA ASN A 153 -10.41 4.48 -6.05
C ASN A 153 -9.29 3.46 -6.23
N HIS A 154 -8.17 3.92 -6.77
CA HIS A 154 -7.00 3.08 -7.00
C HIS A 154 -5.90 3.43 -6.00
N TYR A 155 -5.38 2.42 -5.30
CA TYR A 155 -4.15 2.53 -4.54
C TYR A 155 -3.00 1.88 -5.27
N ARG A 156 -1.86 2.56 -5.23
CA ARG A 156 -0.55 1.97 -5.43
C ARG A 156 0.24 2.12 -4.15
N ILE A 157 0.84 1.03 -3.67
CA ILE A 157 1.63 0.98 -2.45
C ILE A 157 2.97 0.35 -2.82
N VAL A 158 4.06 1.02 -2.48
CA VAL A 158 5.43 0.54 -2.74
C VAL A 158 6.13 0.42 -1.41
N ALA A 159 6.44 -0.80 -1.01
CA ALA A 159 7.17 -1.10 0.22
C ALA A 159 8.46 -1.83 -0.18
N ILE A 160 9.61 -1.14 -0.13
CA ILE A 160 10.91 -1.64 -0.58
C ILE A 160 11.98 -1.28 0.45
N GLY A 161 12.62 -2.28 1.04
CA GLY A 161 13.40 -2.09 2.27
C GLY A 161 12.55 -1.41 3.33
N ASP A 162 13.10 -0.41 3.99
CA ASP A 162 12.41 0.37 5.04
C ASP A 162 11.56 1.54 4.48
N SER A 163 11.47 1.69 3.15
CA SER A 163 10.70 2.76 2.50
C SER A 163 9.29 2.28 2.15
N ILE A 164 8.27 3.00 2.64
CA ILE A 164 6.86 2.76 2.32
C ILE A 164 6.27 4.03 1.71
N LYS A 165 5.78 3.93 0.47
CA LYS A 165 5.17 5.03 -0.27
C LYS A 165 3.80 4.66 -0.78
N THR A 166 2.89 5.61 -0.80
CA THR A 166 1.51 5.39 -1.22
C THR A 166 1.07 6.42 -2.25
N TRP A 167 0.15 6.01 -3.12
CA TRP A 167 -0.54 6.85 -4.08
C TRP A 167 -2.02 6.55 -4.04
N ILE A 168 -2.84 7.58 -4.22
CA ILE A 168 -4.28 7.47 -4.44
C ILE A 168 -4.62 8.10 -5.79
N ASN A 169 -5.21 7.31 -6.68
CA ASN A 169 -5.58 7.74 -8.04
C ASN A 169 -4.43 8.43 -8.79
N GLY A 170 -3.21 7.92 -8.62
CA GLY A 170 -1.98 8.45 -9.22
C GLY A 170 -1.35 9.65 -8.51
N VAL A 171 -1.98 10.19 -7.45
CA VAL A 171 -1.45 11.31 -6.67
C VAL A 171 -0.61 10.78 -5.50
N PRO A 172 0.67 11.19 -5.35
CA PRO A 172 1.51 10.79 -4.21
C PRO A 172 0.89 11.23 -2.88
N ALA A 173 0.80 10.33 -1.92
CA ALA A 173 0.13 10.55 -0.63
C ALA A 173 1.11 10.52 0.55
N ALA A 174 1.56 9.35 0.96
CA ALA A 174 2.50 9.18 2.07
C ALA A 174 3.89 8.73 1.59
N ASP A 175 4.93 9.16 2.31
CA ASP A 175 6.32 8.74 2.13
C ASP A 175 6.93 8.55 3.53
N LEU A 176 7.10 7.29 3.92
CA LEU A 176 7.51 6.88 5.25
C LEU A 176 8.80 6.05 5.16
N GLN A 177 9.74 6.34 6.06
CA GLN A 177 10.92 5.53 6.32
C GLN A 177 10.76 4.88 7.70
N ASP A 178 10.62 3.57 7.79
CA ASP A 178 10.43 2.83 9.03
C ASP A 178 10.85 1.36 8.89
N ASP A 179 11.60 0.84 9.86
CA ASP A 179 12.22 -0.49 9.83
C ASP A 179 11.58 -1.48 10.82
N MET A 180 10.44 -1.12 11.42
CA MET A 180 9.86 -1.88 12.53
C MET A 180 9.32 -3.26 12.11
N THR A 181 8.65 -3.34 10.95
CA THR A 181 8.24 -4.62 10.37
C THR A 181 8.73 -4.72 8.92
N PRO A 182 9.46 -5.81 8.58
CA PRO A 182 10.09 -5.99 7.28
C PRO A 182 9.10 -6.31 6.17
#